data_AF-A0A1V5HH45-F1
#
_entry.id   AF-A0A1V5HH45-F1
#
_cell.length_a   1.000
_cell.length_b   1.000
_cell.length_c   1.000
_cell.angle_alpha   90.00
_cell.angle_beta   90.00
_cell.angle_gamma   90.00
#
_symmetry.space_group_name_H-M   'P 1'
#
loop_
_entity.id
_entity.type
_entity.pdbx_description
1 polymer ?
#
loop_
_entity_poly.entity_id
_entity_poly.type
_entity_poly.pdbx_seq_one_letter_code
_entity_poly.pdbx_strand_id
1 'polypeptide(L)' 'MPNITPKQYRDDYFLYENKPVSQLSNEDDLKYLEKQLKDIGHKIGYFRQGNSKGYKKREN' A
#
# COMPACT_ATOMS: atom_id res chain seq x y z
N MET A 1 -2.01 -1.43 1.54
CA MET A 1 -1.34 -1.44 0.22
C MET A 1 -1.86 -0.25 -0.56
N PRO A 2 -1.04 0.77 -0.82
CA PRO A 2 -1.50 1.95 -1.55
C PRO A 2 -1.83 1.58 -3.00
N ASN A 3 -2.76 2.30 -3.63
CA ASN A 3 -3.12 2.05 -5.01
C ASN A 3 -2.05 2.67 -5.94
N ILE A 4 -1.37 1.83 -6.71
CA ILE A 4 -0.33 2.27 -7.66
C ILE A 4 -0.85 2.38 -9.11
N THR A 5 -2.10 1.99 -9.35
CA THR A 5 -2.71 2.04 -10.68
C THR A 5 -2.83 3.48 -11.15
N PRO A 6 -2.27 3.85 -12.33
CA PRO A 6 -2.41 5.19 -12.88
C PRO A 6 -3.86 5.66 -12.92
N LYS A 7 -4.09 6.94 -12.64
CA LYS A 7 -5.45 7.51 -12.53
C LYS A 7 -6.34 7.18 -13.73
N GLN A 8 -5.78 7.23 -14.94
CA GLN A 8 -6.50 6.93 -16.19
C GLN A 8 -7.09 5.50 -16.29
N TYR A 9 -6.58 4.55 -15.50
CA TYR A 9 -7.08 3.16 -15.48
C TYR A 9 -7.74 2.80 -14.15
N ARG A 10 -7.70 3.72 -13.17
CA ARG A 10 -8.07 3.45 -11.79
C ARG A 10 -9.58 3.24 -11.66
N ASP A 11 -10.33 4.09 -12.36
CA ASP A 11 -11.79 4.10 -12.32
C ASP A 11 -12.36 2.89 -13.07
N ASP A 12 -11.61 2.22 -13.95
CA ASP A 12 -12.06 1.02 -14.66
C ASP A 12 -11.59 -0.29 -14.00
N TYR A 13 -10.75 -0.21 -12.96
CA TYR A 13 -10.18 -1.38 -12.29
C TYR A 13 -11.01 -1.82 -11.06
N PHE A 14 -12.16 -2.42 -11.34
CA PHE A 14 -13.09 -2.94 -10.34
C PHE A 14 -12.83 -4.42 -10.02
N LEU A 15 -12.48 -4.69 -8.75
CA LEU A 15 -12.48 -6.06 -8.22
C LEU A 15 -13.83 -6.40 -7.58
N TYR A 16 -14.51 -5.39 -7.05
CA TYR A 16 -15.81 -5.47 -6.38
C TYR A 16 -16.48 -4.08 -6.41
N GLU A 17 -17.80 -4.05 -6.24
CA GLU A 17 -18.60 -2.82 -6.19
C GLU A 17 -18.23 -1.95 -4.98
N ASN A 18 -18.27 -0.62 -5.15
CA ASN A 18 -17.93 0.35 -4.09
C ASN A 18 -16.54 0.16 -3.47
N LYS A 19 -15.59 -0.39 -4.23
CA LYS A 19 -14.18 -0.38 -3.84
C LYS A 19 -13.76 1.06 -3.51
N PRO A 20 -13.23 1.34 -2.31
CA PRO A 20 -12.83 2.68 -1.94
C PRO A 20 -11.74 3.15 -2.89
N VAL A 21 -12.09 4.14 -3.71
CA VAL A 21 -11.16 4.78 -4.64
C VAL A 21 -10.62 6.02 -3.95
N SER A 22 -9.30 6.06 -3.76
CA SER A 22 -8.64 7.28 -3.32
C SER A 22 -8.77 8.34 -4.41
N GLN A 23 -9.25 9.54 -4.04
CA GLN A 23 -9.25 10.70 -4.95
C GLN A 23 -7.85 11.30 -5.11
N LEU A 24 -6.90 10.91 -4.25
CA LEU A 24 -5.52 11.34 -4.23
C LEU A 24 -4.72 10.68 -5.36
N SER A 25 -3.68 11.35 -5.88
CA SER A 25 -2.83 10.74 -6.92
C SER A 25 -2.01 9.55 -6.37
N ASN A 26 -1.35 8.78 -7.25
CA ASN A 26 -0.52 7.64 -6.82
C ASN A 26 0.57 8.04 -5.80
N GLU A 27 1.22 9.19 -6.01
CA GLU A 27 2.24 9.69 -5.08
C GLU A 27 1.64 10.13 -3.74
N ASP A 28 0.41 10.60 -3.78
CA ASP A 28 -0.32 11.04 -2.60
C ASP A 28 -0.81 9.85 -1.76
N ASP A 29 -1.13 8.70 -2.39
CA ASP A 29 -1.54 7.49 -1.68
C ASP A 29 -0.42 6.91 -0.79
N LEU A 30 0.84 6.95 -1.25
CA LEU A 30 1.99 6.53 -0.45
C LEU A 30 2.23 7.49 0.73
N LYS A 31 2.20 8.80 0.48
CA LYS A 31 2.36 9.82 1.54
C LYS A 31 1.24 9.74 2.58
N TYR A 32 0.01 9.49 2.13
CA TYR A 32 -1.13 9.28 2.99
C TYR A 32 -0.92 8.04 3.87
N LEU A 33 -0.49 6.92 3.29
CA LEU A 33 -0.16 5.72 4.06
C LEU A 33 0.96 5.98 5.09
N GLU A 34 2.00 6.72 4.71
CA GLU A 34 3.10 7.06 5.62
C GLU A 34 2.61 7.90 6.80
N LYS A 35 1.74 8.88 6.57
CA LYS A 35 1.08 9.65 7.63
C LYS A 35 0.24 8.76 8.56
N GLN A 36 -0.62 7.92 8.00
CA GLN A 36 -1.48 7.02 8.77
C GLN A 36 -0.66 6.07 9.65
N LEU A 37 0.46 5.54 9.13
CA LEU A 37 1.38 4.70 9.90
C LEU A 37 2.05 5.48 11.03
N LYS A 38 2.49 6.71 10.76
CA LYS A 38 3.10 7.58 11.77
C LYS A 38 2.14 7.88 12.92
N ASP A 39 0.86 8.12 12.60
CA ASP A 39 -0.18 8.41 13.59
C ASP A 39 -0.44 7.23 14.55
N ILE A 40 -0.12 6.00 14.13
CA ILE A 40 -0.17 4.79 14.98
C ILE A 40 1.20 4.31 15.49
N GLY A 41 2.24 5.16 15.40
CA GLY A 41 3.58 4.84 15.93
C GLY A 41 4.40 3.87 15.08
N HIS A 42 4.05 3.70 13.81
CA HIS A 42 4.74 2.84 12.85
C HIS A 42 5.40 3.63 11.71
N LYS A 43 6.28 2.98 10.95
CA LYS A 43 6.98 3.58 9.80
C LYS A 43 7.13 2.58 8.65
N ILE A 44 7.20 3.09 7.43
CA ILE A 44 7.48 2.27 6.25
C ILE A 44 8.94 1.79 6.29
N GLY A 45 9.14 0.50 6.04
CA GLY A 45 10.47 -0.09 5.88
C GLY A 45 10.94 -0.01 4.43
N TYR A 46 11.36 1.18 3.98
CA TYR A 46 11.92 1.33 2.64
C TYR A 46 13.13 0.42 2.43
N PHE A 47 13.24 -0.18 1.24
CA PHE A 47 14.32 -1.11 0.87
C PHE A 47 14.43 -2.35 1.76
N ARG A 48 13.34 -2.75 2.42
CA ARG A 48 13.26 -3.97 3.23
C ARG A 48 12.10 -4.84 2.79
N GLN A 49 12.32 -6.14 2.71
CA GLN A 49 11.27 -7.10 2.37
C GLN A 49 10.41 -7.44 3.60
N GLY A 50 9.09 -7.32 3.46
CA GLY A 50 8.11 -7.51 4.53
C GLY A 50 7.63 -8.96 4.73
N ASN A 51 8.51 -9.94 4.55
CA ASN A 51 8.14 -11.36 4.67
C ASN A 51 7.68 -11.70 6.10
N SER A 52 6.86 -12.75 6.21
CA SER A 52 6.45 -13.28 7.52
C SER A 52 7.66 -13.75 8.34
N LYS A 53 7.56 -13.73 9.67
CA LYS A 53 8.63 -14.21 10.56
C LYS A 53 9.03 -15.67 10.30
N GLY A 54 8.09 -16.49 9.79
CA GLY A 54 8.31 -17.89 9.46
C GLY A 54 9.03 -18.15 8.14
N TYR A 55 9.05 -17.17 7.23
CA TYR A 55 9.71 -17.30 5.92
C TYR A 55 11.19 -17.70 6.07
N LYS A 56 11.92 -17.00 6.96
CA LYS A 56 13.35 -17.25 7.23
C LYS A 56 13.66 -18.66 7.76
N LYS A 57 12.69 -19.37 8.35
CA LYS A 57 12.89 -20.73 8.85
C LYS A 57 12.90 -21.80 7.76
N ARG A 58 12.42 -21.45 6.55
CA ARG A 58 12.31 -22.36 5.40
C ARG A 58 13.45 -22.19 4.38
N GLU A 59 14.30 -21.18 4.56
CA GLU A 59 15.50 -20.93 3.73
C GLU A 59 16.76 -21.65 4.27
N ASN A 60 16.64 -22.40 5.37
CA ASN A 60 17.69 -23.24 5.94
C ASN A 60 17.35 -24.72 5.78
#